data_AF-A0AB32XCC0-F1
#
_entry.id   AF-A0AB32XCC0-F1
#
_cell.length_a   1.000
_cell.length_b   1.000
_cell.length_c   1.000
_cell.angle_alpha   90.00
_cell.angle_beta   90.00
_cell.angle_gamma   90.00
#
_symmetry.space_group_name_H-M   'P 1'
#
loop_
_entity.id
_entity.type
_entity.pdbx_description
1 polymer ?
#
loop_
_entity_poly.entity_id
_entity_poly.type
_entity_poly.pdbx_seq_one_letter_code
_entity_poly.pdbx_strand_id
1 'polypeptide(L)'
;MLYKKTENQLFKLDSEIKDKLQKSILQYAIQGKLVKQDPNDEPASKLLEAIQIEKNKLIKEGKIKKDKQESLIFQGEDKNYYEKIGSKVINITNEIPFEIPKKWAWVRQKNILKLTKNEASKNGNYPYLEAKVLRKIIKPKIINNGVLINKGDIVILVDGENSGETFVLDQTGYMGSTFKLLKINNKIDQEYVLMLLKFYKELFKKNKKGAAIPHLNIDIFNNLLLAIPNIKEQKEIILKLKKIDNFISY
;
A
#
# COMPACT_ATOMS: atom_id res chain seq x y z
N MET A 1 14.75 -33.13 -26.28
CA MET A 1 14.67 -32.94 -24.81
C MET A 1 15.65 -31.88 -24.28
N LEU A 2 16.90 -31.81 -24.78
CA LEU A 2 17.88 -30.82 -24.32
C LEU A 2 17.47 -29.36 -24.63
N TYR A 3 17.09 -29.05 -25.87
CA TYR A 3 16.63 -27.70 -26.27
C TYR A 3 15.48 -27.16 -25.40
N LYS A 4 14.44 -27.97 -25.16
CA LYS A 4 13.32 -27.60 -24.27
C LYS A 4 13.76 -27.35 -22.82
N LYS A 5 14.81 -28.04 -22.34
CA LYS A 5 15.38 -27.80 -21.01
C LYS A 5 16.15 -26.49 -20.97
N THR A 6 16.94 -26.19 -22.00
CA THR A 6 17.69 -24.93 -22.11
C THR A 6 16.77 -23.72 -22.27
N GLU A 7 15.71 -23.82 -23.09
CA GLU A 7 14.68 -22.78 -23.25
C GLU A 7 13.95 -22.49 -21.93
N ASN A 8 13.54 -23.54 -21.21
CA ASN A 8 12.92 -23.38 -19.89
C ASN A 8 13.87 -22.72 -18.87
N GLN A 9 15.17 -23.03 -18.93
CA GLN A 9 16.18 -22.40 -18.07
C GLN A 9 16.37 -20.93 -18.41
N LEU A 10 16.43 -20.58 -19.70
CA LEU A 10 16.55 -19.20 -20.16
C LEU A 10 15.33 -18.38 -19.71
N PHE A 11 14.12 -18.88 -19.97
CA PHE A 11 12.88 -18.21 -19.56
C PHE A 11 12.82 -17.98 -18.04
N LYS A 12 13.25 -18.97 -17.25
CA LYS A 12 13.31 -18.84 -15.79
C LYS A 12 14.31 -17.77 -15.37
N LEU A 13 15.50 -17.74 -15.98
CA LEU A 13 16.54 -16.77 -15.66
C LEU A 13 16.09 -15.34 -16.01
N ASP A 14 15.49 -15.14 -17.18
CA ASP A 14 14.97 -13.84 -17.61
C ASP A 14 13.88 -13.33 -16.67
N SER A 15 12.95 -14.20 -16.26
CA SER A 15 11.92 -13.87 -15.28
C SER A 15 12.52 -13.48 -13.92
N GLU A 16 13.52 -14.23 -13.43
CA GLU A 16 14.18 -13.94 -12.15
C GLU A 16 14.96 -12.63 -12.16
N ILE A 17 15.63 -12.31 -13.27
CA ILE A 17 16.35 -11.04 -13.44
C ILE A 17 15.36 -9.88 -13.44
N LYS A 18 14.25 -9.99 -14.18
CA LYS A 18 13.20 -8.97 -14.24
C LYS A 18 12.60 -8.71 -12.86
N ASP A 19 12.28 -9.76 -12.11
CA ASP A 19 11.74 -9.64 -10.76
C ASP A 19 12.72 -8.97 -9.78
N LYS A 20 14.01 -9.35 -9.84
CA LYS A 20 15.06 -8.74 -9.02
C LYS A 20 15.25 -7.26 -9.36
N LEU A 21 15.25 -6.92 -10.65
CA LEU A 21 15.39 -5.55 -11.12
C LEU A 21 14.22 -4.68 -10.64
N GLN A 22 12.97 -5.15 -10.81
CA GLN A 22 11.79 -4.44 -10.35
C GLN A 22 11.82 -4.19 -8.83
N LYS A 23 12.20 -5.21 -8.04
CA LYS A 23 12.35 -5.05 -6.58
C LYS A 23 13.42 -4.03 -6.22
N SER A 24 14.56 -4.04 -6.92
CA SER A 24 15.64 -3.08 -6.70
C SER A 24 15.19 -1.65 -7.01
N ILE A 25 14.49 -1.44 -8.14
CA ILE A 25 13.96 -0.14 -8.52
C ILE A 25 12.96 0.38 -7.48
N LEU A 26 12.04 -0.47 -7.01
CA LEU A 26 11.10 -0.10 -5.94
C LEU A 26 11.83 0.21 -4.62
N GLN A 27 12.87 -0.54 -4.27
CA GLN A 27 13.71 -0.26 -3.10
C GLN A 27 14.37 1.13 -3.20
N TYR A 28 14.87 1.51 -4.38
CA TYR A 28 15.46 2.83 -4.61
C TYR A 28 14.40 3.93 -4.53
N ALA A 29 13.19 3.66 -5.02
CA ALA A 29 12.06 4.58 -4.93
C ALA A 29 11.69 4.89 -3.47
N ILE A 30 11.51 3.86 -2.63
CA ILE A 30 11.11 4.06 -1.23
C ILE A 30 12.23 4.63 -0.33
N GLN A 31 13.48 4.55 -0.77
CA GLN A 31 14.64 5.17 -0.11
C GLN A 31 14.88 6.62 -0.55
N GLY A 32 14.06 7.17 -1.47
CA GLY A 32 14.25 8.50 -2.01
C GLY A 32 15.50 8.65 -2.89
N LYS A 33 15.98 7.54 -3.46
CA LYS A 33 17.18 7.50 -4.33
C LYS A 33 16.83 7.54 -5.82
N LEU A 34 15.55 7.48 -6.17
CA LEU A 34 15.10 7.41 -7.58
C LEU A 34 15.05 8.77 -8.26
N VAL A 35 14.79 9.84 -7.50
CA VAL A 35 14.68 11.22 -7.97
C VAL A 35 15.61 12.12 -7.18
N LYS A 36 16.01 13.25 -7.77
CA LYS A 36 16.88 14.22 -7.09
C LYS A 36 16.05 15.02 -6.08
N GLN A 37 16.58 15.16 -4.86
CA GLN A 37 15.94 15.94 -3.80
C GLN A 37 16.04 17.45 -4.08
N ASP A 38 14.94 18.18 -3.93
CA ASP A 38 14.91 19.65 -4.07
C ASP A 38 15.10 20.33 -2.70
N PRO A 39 16.16 21.14 -2.50
CA PRO A 39 16.37 21.89 -1.27
C PRO A 39 15.28 22.92 -0.94
N ASN A 40 14.44 23.30 -1.90
CA ASN A 40 13.33 24.24 -1.69
C ASN A 40 11.99 23.56 -1.41
N ASP A 41 11.91 22.24 -1.58
CA ASP A 41 10.67 21.51 -1.33
C ASP A 41 10.21 21.58 0.13
N GLU A 42 8.91 21.60 0.35
CA GLU A 42 8.35 21.52 1.70
C GLU A 42 8.68 20.16 2.33
N PRO A 43 9.01 20.09 3.65
CA PRO A 43 9.20 18.81 4.32
C PRO A 43 7.87 18.04 4.43
N ALA A 44 7.95 16.71 4.37
CA ALA A 44 6.79 15.82 4.51
C ALA A 44 6.05 15.98 5.86
N SER A 45 6.71 16.52 6.89
CA SER A 45 6.07 16.87 8.15
C SER A 45 4.86 17.78 7.98
N LYS A 46 4.88 18.70 7.00
CA LYS A 46 3.75 19.59 6.68
C LYS A 46 2.56 18.84 6.07
N LEU A 47 2.84 17.89 5.17
CA LEU A 47 1.83 16.99 4.64
C LEU A 47 1.18 16.16 5.76
N LEU A 48 1.99 15.59 6.67
CA LEU A 48 1.50 14.80 7.80
C LEU A 48 0.71 15.64 8.81
N GLU A 49 1.14 16.87 9.09
CA GLU A 49 0.40 17.85 9.89
C GLU A 49 -0.99 18.11 9.29
N ALA A 50 -1.06 18.36 7.98
CA ALA A 50 -2.32 18.58 7.28
C ALA A 50 -3.24 17.35 7.34
N ILE A 51 -2.71 16.14 7.23
CA ILE A 51 -3.47 14.88 7.40
C ILE A 51 -4.05 14.78 8.81
N GLN A 52 -3.25 15.10 9.84
CA GLN A 52 -3.71 15.06 11.22
C GLN A 52 -4.81 16.09 11.51
N ILE A 53 -4.68 17.31 10.95
CA ILE A 53 -5.70 18.36 11.09
C ILE A 53 -7.04 17.91 10.49
N GLU A 54 -7.03 17.35 9.28
CA GLU A 54 -8.25 16.86 8.63
C GLU A 54 -8.86 15.67 9.38
N LYS A 55 -8.03 14.74 9.86
CA LYS A 55 -8.49 13.65 10.72
C LYS A 55 -9.20 14.18 11.96
N ASN A 56 -8.60 15.15 12.66
CA ASN A 56 -9.18 15.78 13.83
C ASN A 56 -10.50 16.50 13.51
N LYS A 57 -10.59 17.17 12.35
CA LYS A 57 -11.82 17.80 11.87
C LYS A 57 -12.94 16.76 11.67
N LEU A 58 -12.65 15.66 10.98
CA LEU A 58 -13.62 14.58 10.74
C LEU A 58 -14.07 13.88 12.03
N ILE A 59 -13.18 13.79 13.04
CA ILE A 59 -13.53 13.28 14.38
C ILE A 59 -14.49 14.24 15.08
N LYS A 60 -14.19 15.55 15.07
CA LYS A 60 -15.05 16.58 15.67
C LYS A 60 -16.43 16.63 15.00
N GLU A 61 -16.49 16.41 13.68
CA GLU A 61 -17.74 16.31 12.91
C GLU A 61 -18.47 14.97 13.11
N GLY A 62 -17.93 14.02 13.88
CA GLY A 62 -18.55 12.71 14.12
C GLY A 62 -18.53 11.75 12.92
N LYS A 63 -17.89 12.13 11.80
CA LYS A 63 -17.81 11.31 10.57
C LYS A 63 -16.91 10.09 10.74
N ILE A 64 -15.91 10.19 11.63
CA ILE A 64 -15.03 9.06 11.98
C ILE A 64 -14.88 8.95 13.49
N LYS A 65 -14.72 7.73 13.98
CA LYS A 65 -14.40 7.47 15.39
C LYS A 65 -12.96 7.92 15.68
N LYS A 66 -12.75 8.47 16.88
CA LYS A 66 -11.40 8.76 17.37
C LYS A 66 -10.64 7.45 17.56
N ASP A 67 -9.49 7.34 16.92
CA ASP A 67 -8.59 6.21 17.15
C ASP A 67 -7.97 6.34 18.56
N LYS A 68 -7.89 5.22 19.28
CA LYS A 68 -7.28 5.19 20.62
C LYS A 68 -5.75 5.39 20.61
N GLN A 69 -5.11 5.33 19.44
CA GLN A 69 -3.66 5.32 19.27
C GLN A 69 -3.21 6.25 18.14
N GLU A 70 -3.39 7.56 18.31
CA GLU A 70 -2.71 8.53 17.47
C GLU A 70 -1.20 8.37 17.65
N SER A 71 -0.50 8.19 16.54
CA SER A 71 0.93 7.89 16.48
C SER A 71 1.60 8.96 15.63
N LEU A 72 2.61 9.61 16.20
CA LEU A 72 3.46 10.56 15.50
C LEU A 72 4.91 10.10 15.62
N ILE A 73 5.58 9.92 14.47
CA ILE A 73 6.98 9.55 14.41
C ILE A 73 7.80 10.80 14.11
N PHE A 74 8.90 10.97 14.83
CA PHE A 74 9.85 12.06 14.65
C PHE A 74 11.28 11.59 14.92
N GLN A 75 12.26 12.32 14.41
CA GLN A 75 13.67 12.10 14.69
C GLN A 75 14.13 13.06 15.79
N GLY A 76 14.81 12.54 16.82
CA GLY A 76 15.42 13.33 17.88
C GLY A 76 16.75 13.97 17.47
N GLU A 77 17.27 14.86 18.31
CA GLU A 77 18.58 15.50 18.10
C GLU A 77 19.74 14.49 18.10
N ASP A 78 19.55 13.37 18.79
CA ASP A 78 20.46 12.22 18.84
C ASP A 78 20.40 11.33 17.59
N LYS A 79 19.64 11.74 16.56
CA LYS A 79 19.37 11.03 15.30
C LYS A 79 18.56 9.74 15.45
N ASN A 80 18.12 9.40 16.66
CA ASN A 80 17.23 8.26 16.89
C ASN A 80 15.79 8.61 16.49
N TYR A 81 15.01 7.58 16.18
CA TYR A 81 13.60 7.72 15.84
C TYR A 81 12.70 7.37 17.02
N TYR A 82 11.68 8.19 17.22
CA TYR A 82 10.74 8.08 18.31
C TYR A 82 9.32 8.09 17.80
N GLU A 83 8.47 7.26 18.41
CA GLU A 83 7.03 7.24 18.19
C GLU A 83 6.31 7.72 19.46
N LYS A 84 5.54 8.81 19.32
CA LYS A 84 4.66 9.32 20.36
C LYS A 84 3.27 8.73 20.19
N ILE A 85 2.79 8.01 21.20
CA ILE A 85 1.43 7.44 21.27
C ILE A 85 0.76 8.00 22.52
N GLY A 86 -0.14 8.98 22.33
CA GLY A 86 -0.71 9.74 23.44
C GLY A 86 0.38 10.48 24.24
N SER A 87 0.55 10.14 25.51
CA SER A 87 1.60 10.68 26.39
C SER A 87 2.90 9.87 26.37
N LYS A 88 2.89 8.65 25.82
CA LYS A 88 4.06 7.77 25.82
C LYS A 88 4.94 8.05 24.61
N VAL A 89 6.25 8.17 24.83
CA VAL A 89 7.26 8.26 23.76
C VAL A 89 8.09 6.98 23.81
N ILE A 90 8.24 6.32 22.66
CA ILE A 90 8.94 5.04 22.52
C ILE A 90 10.05 5.21 21.48
N ASN A 91 11.27 4.77 21.79
CA ASN A 91 12.34 4.71 20.79
C ASN A 91 12.06 3.53 19.84
N ILE A 92 11.96 3.81 18.55
CA ILE A 92 11.67 2.85 17.48
C ILE A 92 12.82 2.75 16.47
N THR A 93 14.02 3.23 16.82
CA THR A 93 15.18 3.26 15.91
C THR A 93 15.50 1.87 15.35
N ASN A 94 15.38 0.83 16.17
CA ASN A 94 15.60 -0.56 15.76
C ASN A 94 14.52 -1.12 14.81
N GLU A 95 13.39 -0.43 14.65
CA GLU A 95 12.35 -0.79 13.69
C GLU A 95 12.53 -0.11 12.33
N ILE A 96 13.37 0.93 12.25
CA ILE A 96 13.57 1.70 11.01
C ILE A 96 14.35 0.82 10.01
N PRO A 97 13.75 0.49 8.86
CA PRO A 97 14.32 -0.52 7.97
C PRO A 97 15.50 0.02 7.15
N PHE A 98 15.56 1.34 6.92
CA PHE A 98 16.58 2.00 6.12
C PHE A 98 16.55 3.52 6.34
N GLU A 99 17.60 4.20 5.89
CA GLU A 99 17.66 5.66 5.88
C GLU A 99 16.81 6.27 4.76
N ILE A 100 16.23 7.44 5.04
CA ILE A 100 15.42 8.23 4.11
C ILE A 100 15.96 9.66 4.01
N PRO A 101 15.64 10.42 2.95
CA PRO A 101 16.04 11.82 2.85
C PRO A 101 15.54 12.66 4.02
N LYS A 102 16.30 13.69 4.43
CA LYS A 102 15.99 14.52 5.61
C LYS A 102 14.60 15.17 5.60
N LYS A 103 14.06 15.44 4.41
CA LYS A 103 12.74 16.07 4.24
C LYS A 103 11.60 15.06 4.22
N TRP A 104 11.89 13.78 4.17
CA TRP A 104 10.88 12.73 4.26
C TRP A 104 10.55 12.47 5.73
N ALA A 105 9.43 11.79 5.96
CA ALA A 105 9.02 11.38 7.28
C ALA A 105 8.54 9.93 7.28
N TRP A 106 8.81 9.23 8.38
CA TRP A 106 8.22 7.93 8.64
C TRP A 106 6.80 8.12 9.21
N VAL A 107 5.87 7.26 8.79
CA VAL A 107 4.52 7.19 9.36
C VAL A 107 4.08 5.74 9.49
N ARG A 108 3.33 5.41 10.55
CA ARG A 108 2.62 4.13 10.61
C ARG A 108 1.46 4.16 9.62
N GLN A 109 1.30 3.12 8.79
CA GLN A 109 0.29 3.14 7.73
C GLN A 109 -1.15 3.31 8.26
N LYS A 110 -1.44 2.93 9.51
CA LYS A 110 -2.76 3.12 10.14
C LYS A 110 -3.23 4.57 10.16
N ASN A 111 -2.29 5.53 10.07
CA ASN A 111 -2.60 6.95 10.02
C ASN A 111 -3.03 7.42 8.62
N ILE A 112 -2.73 6.64 7.58
CA ILE A 112 -2.97 7.04 6.18
C ILE A 112 -3.91 6.09 5.42
N LEU A 113 -3.98 4.82 5.80
CA LEU A 113 -4.81 3.80 5.16
C LEU A 113 -5.87 3.28 6.14
N LYS A 114 -7.03 2.91 5.60
CA LYS A 114 -8.13 2.32 6.37
C LYS A 114 -8.77 1.16 5.62
N LEU A 115 -8.88 0.01 6.28
CA LEU A 115 -9.69 -1.10 5.81
C LEU A 115 -11.13 -0.90 6.29
N THR A 116 -12.09 -0.80 5.37
CA THR A 116 -13.49 -0.64 5.74
C THR A 116 -14.23 -1.97 5.73
N LYS A 117 -15.27 -2.04 6.57
CA LYS A 117 -16.34 -3.04 6.44
C LYS A 117 -17.49 -2.30 5.79
N ASN A 118 -17.86 -2.71 4.58
CA ASN A 118 -19.04 -2.20 3.92
C ASN A 118 -20.18 -3.22 4.11
N GLU A 119 -21.41 -2.72 4.11
CA GLU A 119 -22.59 -3.56 4.31
C GLU A 119 -23.04 -4.17 2.98
N ALA A 120 -23.53 -5.39 3.06
CA ALA A 120 -24.13 -6.04 1.91
C ALA A 120 -25.48 -5.39 1.61
N SER A 121 -25.76 -5.18 0.33
CA SER A 121 -27.01 -4.64 -0.17
C SER A 121 -27.52 -5.48 -1.34
N LYS A 122 -28.81 -5.37 -1.65
CA LYS A 122 -29.44 -5.95 -2.84
C LYS A 122 -29.68 -4.83 -3.85
N ASN A 123 -28.64 -4.49 -4.60
CA ASN A 123 -28.66 -3.36 -5.54
C ASN A 123 -28.48 -3.87 -6.97
N GLY A 124 -29.52 -4.46 -7.57
CA GLY A 124 -29.48 -4.91 -8.96
C GLY A 124 -28.43 -5.99 -9.28
N ASN A 125 -28.30 -6.31 -10.57
CA ASN A 125 -27.43 -7.36 -11.09
C ASN A 125 -26.07 -6.80 -11.49
N TYR A 126 -25.01 -7.24 -10.84
CA TYR A 126 -23.64 -6.76 -11.06
C TYR A 126 -22.62 -7.92 -11.08
N PRO A 127 -21.46 -7.73 -11.72
CA PRO A 127 -20.40 -8.74 -11.72
C PRO A 127 -19.83 -8.97 -10.32
N TYR A 128 -19.59 -10.23 -9.97
CA TYR A 128 -18.87 -10.63 -8.76
C TYR A 128 -17.36 -10.52 -8.99
N LEU A 129 -16.73 -9.59 -8.27
CA LEU A 129 -15.34 -9.20 -8.43
C LEU A 129 -14.44 -9.98 -7.48
N GLU A 130 -14.20 -11.25 -7.80
CA GLU A 130 -13.21 -12.08 -7.11
C GLU A 130 -11.79 -11.91 -7.69
N ALA A 131 -10.78 -12.40 -6.97
CA ALA A 131 -9.37 -12.21 -7.37
C ALA A 131 -9.06 -12.72 -8.78
N LYS A 132 -9.67 -13.84 -9.20
CA LYS A 132 -9.46 -14.39 -10.55
C LYS A 132 -10.06 -13.49 -11.64
N VAL A 133 -11.19 -12.83 -11.35
CA VAL A 133 -11.81 -11.86 -12.26
C VAL A 133 -10.94 -10.62 -12.36
N LEU A 134 -10.49 -10.07 -11.24
CA LEU A 134 -9.63 -8.86 -11.24
C LEU A 134 -8.25 -9.11 -11.87
N ARG A 135 -7.76 -10.35 -11.84
CA ARG A 135 -6.57 -10.79 -12.59
C ARG A 135 -6.85 -11.13 -14.06
N LYS A 136 -8.08 -10.96 -14.55
CA LYS A 136 -8.51 -11.26 -15.93
C LYS A 136 -8.32 -12.72 -16.34
N ILE A 137 -8.36 -13.65 -15.37
CA ILE A 137 -8.20 -15.09 -15.61
C ILE A 137 -9.54 -15.71 -16.03
N ILE A 138 -10.65 -15.22 -15.46
CA ILE A 138 -12.00 -15.72 -15.74
C ILE A 138 -12.96 -14.55 -15.94
N LYS A 139 -14.10 -14.83 -16.59
CA LYS A 139 -15.22 -13.88 -16.67
C LYS A 139 -16.01 -13.87 -15.35
N PRO A 140 -16.54 -12.70 -14.93
CA PRO A 140 -17.33 -12.62 -13.72
C PRO A 140 -18.68 -13.34 -13.85
N LYS A 141 -19.13 -13.92 -12.76
CA LYS A 141 -20.54 -14.30 -12.59
C LYS A 141 -21.34 -13.04 -12.26
N ILE A 142 -22.60 -12.98 -12.71
CA ILE A 142 -23.52 -11.92 -12.31
C ILE A 142 -24.26 -12.38 -11.05
N ILE A 143 -24.27 -11.53 -10.03
CA ILE A 143 -25.01 -11.74 -8.78
C ILE A 143 -25.85 -10.51 -8.47
N ASN A 144 -26.80 -10.65 -7.54
CA ASN A 144 -27.78 -9.61 -7.23
C ASN A 144 -27.71 -9.10 -5.78
N ASN A 145 -26.72 -9.57 -5.02
CA ASN A 145 -26.52 -9.21 -3.62
C ASN A 145 -25.02 -9.21 -3.27
N GLY A 146 -24.67 -8.39 -2.28
CA GLY A 146 -23.31 -8.34 -1.77
C GLY A 146 -22.88 -6.92 -1.43
N VAL A 147 -21.60 -6.76 -1.14
CA VAL A 147 -21.01 -5.45 -0.91
C VAL A 147 -20.75 -4.78 -2.26
N LEU A 148 -21.54 -3.76 -2.60
CA LEU A 148 -21.35 -3.01 -3.84
C LEU A 148 -20.14 -2.09 -3.72
N ILE A 149 -19.23 -2.16 -4.69
CA ILE A 149 -18.02 -1.35 -4.82
C ILE A 149 -17.96 -0.74 -6.21
N ASN A 150 -17.42 0.48 -6.31
CA ASN A 150 -17.51 1.28 -7.53
C ASN A 150 -16.20 1.27 -8.33
N LYS A 151 -16.29 1.51 -9.63
CA LYS A 151 -15.11 1.82 -10.45
C LYS A 151 -14.25 2.89 -9.77
N GLY A 152 -12.94 2.65 -9.68
CA GLY A 152 -11.97 3.52 -9.02
C GLY A 152 -11.74 3.22 -7.54
N ASP A 153 -12.62 2.45 -6.87
CA ASP A 153 -12.34 1.94 -5.54
C ASP A 153 -11.09 1.03 -5.55
N ILE A 154 -10.45 0.89 -4.38
CA ILE A 154 -9.28 0.04 -4.21
C ILE A 154 -9.64 -1.07 -3.24
N VAL A 155 -9.39 -2.31 -3.62
CA VAL A 155 -9.57 -3.48 -2.75
C VAL A 155 -8.23 -4.13 -2.45
N ILE A 156 -8.12 -4.73 -1.26
CA ILE A 156 -6.94 -5.50 -0.84
C ILE A 156 -7.35 -6.90 -0.43
N LEU A 157 -6.62 -7.91 -0.87
CA LEU A 157 -6.79 -9.28 -0.41
C LEU A 157 -6.43 -9.35 1.08
N VAL A 158 -7.40 -9.72 1.89
CA VAL A 158 -7.18 -10.01 3.31
C VAL A 158 -7.10 -11.50 3.56
N ASP A 159 -7.71 -12.32 2.72
CA ASP A 159 -7.72 -13.77 2.89
C ASP A 159 -7.08 -14.49 1.69
N GLY A 160 -6.44 -15.62 1.98
CA GLY A 160 -5.82 -16.50 0.99
C GLY A 160 -4.31 -16.28 0.84
N GLU A 161 -3.71 -17.05 -0.06
CA GLU A 161 -2.25 -17.09 -0.19
C GLU A 161 -1.63 -15.74 -0.59
N ASN A 162 -2.39 -14.92 -1.31
CA ASN A 162 -1.97 -13.62 -1.84
C ASN A 162 -2.42 -12.43 -0.99
N SER A 163 -2.69 -12.63 0.31
CA SER A 163 -2.99 -11.53 1.24
C SER A 163 -1.98 -10.38 1.12
N GLY A 164 -2.49 -9.15 1.07
CA GLY A 164 -1.70 -7.93 0.86
C GLY A 164 -1.70 -7.43 -0.59
N GLU A 165 -2.18 -8.21 -1.56
CA GLU A 165 -2.33 -7.75 -2.95
C GLU A 165 -3.47 -6.76 -3.11
N THR A 166 -3.23 -5.66 -3.84
CA THR A 166 -4.20 -4.60 -4.09
C THR A 166 -4.66 -4.54 -5.54
N PHE A 167 -5.89 -4.08 -5.76
CA PHE A 167 -6.49 -3.86 -7.08
C PHE A 167 -7.24 -2.53 -7.10
N VAL A 168 -7.03 -1.74 -8.16
CA VAL A 168 -7.89 -0.59 -8.49
C VAL A 168 -8.97 -1.10 -9.43
N LEU A 169 -10.23 -0.86 -9.10
CA LEU A 169 -11.35 -1.39 -9.86
C LEU A 169 -11.57 -0.60 -11.16
N ASP A 170 -11.71 -1.31 -12.26
CA ASP A 170 -12.03 -0.75 -13.59
C ASP A 170 -13.53 -0.74 -13.88
N GLN A 171 -14.35 -1.40 -13.04
CA GLN A 171 -15.80 -1.48 -13.15
C GLN A 171 -16.48 -1.55 -11.77
N THR A 172 -17.76 -1.15 -11.72
CA THR A 172 -18.62 -1.34 -10.54
C THR A 172 -19.07 -2.80 -10.44
N GLY A 173 -19.07 -3.36 -9.24
CA GLY A 173 -19.44 -4.76 -9.02
C GLY A 173 -19.62 -5.12 -7.55
N TYR A 174 -19.98 -6.37 -7.29
CA TYR A 174 -20.03 -6.90 -5.94
C TYR A 174 -18.67 -7.45 -5.51
N MET A 175 -18.20 -7.03 -4.34
CA MET A 175 -16.89 -7.38 -3.81
C MET A 175 -16.77 -8.87 -3.47
N GLY A 176 -15.68 -9.50 -3.91
CA GLY A 176 -15.31 -10.84 -3.48
C GLY A 176 -15.12 -10.94 -1.95
N SER A 177 -15.53 -12.05 -1.35
CA SER A 177 -15.49 -12.25 0.12
C SER A 177 -14.07 -12.17 0.72
N THR A 178 -13.03 -12.44 -0.06
CA THR A 178 -11.62 -12.40 0.38
C THR A 178 -11.02 -10.99 0.41
N PHE A 179 -11.79 -9.98 0.01
CA PHE A 179 -11.34 -8.60 -0.08
C PHE A 179 -11.84 -7.74 1.08
N LYS A 180 -11.10 -6.67 1.34
CA LYS A 180 -11.63 -5.46 1.99
C LYS A 180 -11.41 -4.25 1.10
N LEU A 181 -12.29 -3.27 1.23
CA LEU A 181 -12.09 -1.97 0.64
C LEU A 181 -10.98 -1.23 1.41
N LEU A 182 -10.01 -0.73 0.67
CA LEU A 182 -8.87 0.03 1.15
C LEU A 182 -9.09 1.51 0.82
N LYS A 183 -9.28 2.33 1.84
CA LYS A 183 -9.34 3.79 1.69
C LYS A 183 -7.98 4.39 1.99
N ILE A 184 -7.55 5.29 1.11
CA ILE A 184 -6.30 6.06 1.22
C ILE A 184 -6.68 7.50 1.57
N ASN A 185 -5.91 8.14 2.44
CA ASN A 185 -6.05 9.55 2.71
C ASN A 185 -5.85 10.37 1.42
N ASN A 186 -6.80 11.25 1.11
CA ASN A 186 -6.86 12.06 -0.12
C ASN A 186 -5.70 13.05 -0.29
N LYS A 187 -4.93 13.35 0.77
CA LYS A 187 -3.74 14.21 0.67
C LYS A 187 -2.49 13.50 0.17
N ILE A 188 -2.49 12.17 0.17
CA ILE A 188 -1.36 11.37 -0.33
C ILE A 188 -1.67 10.89 -1.73
N ASP A 189 -0.65 10.85 -2.59
CA ASP A 189 -0.80 10.30 -3.93
C ASP A 189 -1.17 8.80 -3.86
N GLN A 190 -2.29 8.45 -4.48
CA GLN A 190 -2.82 7.09 -4.47
C GLN A 190 -1.85 6.10 -5.13
N GLU A 191 -1.21 6.48 -6.24
CA GLU A 191 -0.29 5.58 -6.94
C GLU A 191 0.99 5.36 -6.13
N TYR A 192 1.48 6.39 -5.43
CA TYR A 192 2.59 6.28 -4.50
C TYR A 192 2.31 5.28 -3.38
N VAL A 193 1.11 5.32 -2.78
CA VAL A 193 0.71 4.33 -1.77
C VAL A 193 0.61 2.92 -2.36
N LEU A 194 0.04 2.77 -3.55
CA LEU A 194 -0.03 1.47 -4.22
C LEU A 194 1.36 0.91 -4.54
N MET A 195 2.31 1.77 -4.91
CA MET A 195 3.72 1.40 -5.08
C MET A 195 4.33 0.90 -3.77
N LEU A 196 4.10 1.59 -2.64
CA LEU A 196 4.57 1.14 -1.32
C LEU A 196 3.98 -0.23 -0.97
N LEU A 197 2.67 -0.43 -1.14
CA LEU A 197 2.02 -1.71 -0.85
C LEU A 197 2.51 -2.84 -1.77
N LYS A 198 2.81 -2.53 -3.04
CA LYS A 198 3.45 -3.47 -3.97
C LYS A 198 4.81 -3.91 -3.47
N PHE A 199 5.63 -2.98 -2.96
CA PHE A 199 6.93 -3.30 -2.36
C PHE A 199 6.78 -4.22 -1.13
N TYR A 200 5.86 -3.90 -0.22
CA TYR A 200 5.64 -4.69 1.00
C TYR A 200 4.79 -5.96 0.82
N LYS A 201 4.35 -6.28 -0.40
CA LYS A 201 3.52 -7.46 -0.70
C LYS A 201 4.13 -8.76 -0.16
N GLU A 202 5.43 -8.96 -0.33
CA GLU A 202 6.12 -10.17 0.13
C GLU A 202 6.24 -10.23 1.66
N LEU A 203 6.33 -9.09 2.34
CA LEU A 203 6.27 -9.03 3.80
C LEU A 203 4.91 -9.54 4.29
N PHE A 204 3.82 -9.09 3.68
CA PHE A 204 2.47 -9.53 4.05
C PHE A 204 2.26 -11.02 3.79
N LYS A 205 2.70 -11.53 2.63
CA LYS A 205 2.58 -12.94 2.27
C LYS A 205 3.32 -13.88 3.22
N LYS A 206 4.50 -13.49 3.70
CA LYS A 206 5.34 -14.31 4.59
C LYS A 206 4.84 -14.32 6.03
N ASN A 207 4.12 -13.29 6.45
CA ASN A 207 3.71 -13.11 7.85
C ASN A 207 2.18 -13.23 8.04
N LYS A 208 1.50 -14.04 7.21
CA LYS A 208 0.07 -14.33 7.34
C LYS A 208 -0.21 -15.04 8.68
N LYS A 209 -1.42 -14.84 9.22
CA LYS A 209 -1.92 -15.53 10.42
C LYS A 209 -2.93 -16.61 10.02
N GLY A 210 -3.07 -17.65 10.84
CA GLY A 210 -4.03 -18.74 10.64
C GLY A 210 -3.40 -19.95 9.92
N ALA A 211 -3.47 -21.12 10.56
CA ALA A 211 -2.85 -22.35 10.07
C ALA A 211 -3.62 -23.00 8.91
N ALA A 212 -4.96 -23.00 8.97
CA ALA A 212 -5.81 -23.62 7.96
C ALA A 212 -6.20 -22.67 6.82
N ILE A 213 -6.51 -21.41 7.15
CA ILE A 213 -6.80 -20.36 6.18
C ILE A 213 -5.83 -19.21 6.46
N PRO A 214 -4.95 -18.87 5.50
CA PRO A 214 -4.02 -17.77 5.68
C PRO A 214 -4.75 -16.43 5.55
N HIS A 215 -4.54 -15.56 6.53
CA HIS A 215 -5.12 -14.22 6.61
C HIS A 215 -4.04 -13.15 6.73
N LEU A 216 -4.34 -11.95 6.22
CA LEU A 216 -3.50 -10.77 6.38
C LEU A 216 -3.35 -10.48 7.87
N ASN A 217 -2.10 -10.39 8.31
CA ASN A 217 -1.82 -10.01 9.68
C ASN A 217 -2.08 -8.51 9.86
N ILE A 218 -3.25 -8.20 10.44
CA ILE A 218 -3.73 -6.83 10.63
C ILE A 218 -2.80 -6.01 11.53
N ASP A 219 -2.07 -6.63 12.45
CA ASP A 219 -1.13 -5.92 13.32
C ASP A 219 0.11 -5.47 12.55
N ILE A 220 0.64 -6.35 11.68
CA ILE A 220 1.75 -6.00 10.77
C ILE A 220 1.28 -4.96 9.76
N PHE A 221 0.10 -5.14 9.18
CA PHE A 221 -0.49 -4.15 8.29
C PHE A 221 -0.59 -2.81 9.01
N ASN A 222 -1.24 -2.73 10.18
CA ASN A 222 -1.47 -1.48 10.89
C ASN A 222 -0.20 -0.74 11.31
N ASN A 223 0.85 -1.47 11.70
CA ASN A 223 2.08 -0.90 12.21
C ASN A 223 3.21 -0.80 11.16
N LEU A 224 2.92 -1.11 9.90
CA LEU A 224 3.90 -0.95 8.83
C LEU A 224 4.41 0.49 8.76
N LEU A 225 5.73 0.66 8.74
CA LEU A 225 6.40 1.94 8.55
C LEU A 225 6.45 2.28 7.07
N LEU A 226 5.92 3.45 6.71
CA LEU A 226 5.94 3.98 5.37
C LEU A 226 6.76 5.27 5.34
N ALA A 227 7.70 5.34 4.41
CA ALA A 227 8.49 6.51 4.13
C ALA A 227 7.67 7.44 3.22
N ILE A 228 7.40 8.66 3.67
CA ILE A 228 6.53 9.61 2.98
C ILE A 228 7.33 10.88 2.60
N PRO A 229 7.49 11.17 1.29
CA PRO A 229 7.93 12.46 0.78
C PRO A 229 6.79 13.50 0.80
N ASN A 230 7.10 14.73 0.43
CA ASN A 230 6.06 15.69 0.06
C ASN A 230 5.29 15.23 -1.20
N ILE A 231 4.13 15.85 -1.47
CA ILE A 231 3.25 15.42 -2.55
C ILE A 231 3.83 15.61 -3.96
N LYS A 232 4.70 16.61 -4.17
CA LYS A 232 5.36 16.85 -5.46
C LYS A 232 6.32 15.71 -5.77
N GLU A 233 7.18 15.36 -4.82
CA GLU A 233 8.16 14.30 -4.97
C GLU A 233 7.51 12.91 -5.10
N GLN A 234 6.41 12.64 -4.40
CA GLN A 234 5.60 11.42 -4.61
C GLN A 234 5.22 11.24 -6.09
N LYS A 235 4.73 12.31 -6.73
CA LYS A 235 4.34 12.29 -8.15
C LYS A 235 5.54 12.12 -9.07
N GLU A 236 6.67 12.77 -8.77
CA GLU A 236 7.90 12.64 -9.56
C GLU A 236 8.45 11.21 -9.53
N ILE A 237 8.45 10.56 -8.36
CA ILE A 237 8.84 9.15 -8.20
C ILE A 237 7.98 8.27 -9.10
N ILE A 238 6.66 8.45 -9.06
CA ILE A 238 5.71 7.66 -9.86
C ILE A 238 5.90 7.89 -11.35
N LEU A 239 6.08 9.14 -11.79
CA LEU A 239 6.39 9.44 -13.19
C LEU A 239 7.70 8.79 -13.64
N LYS A 240 8.72 8.77 -12.79
CA LYS A 240 10.01 8.14 -13.08
C LYS A 240 9.87 6.62 -13.17
N LEU A 241 9.10 6.00 -12.28
CA LEU A 241 8.80 4.56 -12.32
C LEU A 241 8.05 4.17 -13.59
N LYS A 242 7.00 4.90 -13.97
CA LYS A 242 6.26 4.65 -15.22
C LYS A 242 7.18 4.70 -16.44
N LYS A 243 8.11 5.65 -16.49
CA LYS A 243 9.12 5.72 -17.56
C LYS A 243 10.01 4.47 -17.55
N ILE A 244 10.50 4.05 -16.39
CA ILE A 244 11.35 2.86 -16.26
C ILE A 244 10.60 1.58 -16.65
N ASP A 245 9.36 1.41 -16.19
CA ASP A 245 8.53 0.25 -16.51
C ASP A 245 8.28 0.11 -18.03
N ASN A 246 8.13 1.23 -18.73
CA ASN A 246 8.06 1.24 -20.19
C ASN A 246 9.34 0.72 -20.85
N PHE A 247 10.53 0.90 -20.26
CA PHE A 247 11.78 0.34 -20.80
C PHE A 247 11.96 -1.15 -20.48
N ILE A 248 11.45 -1.63 -19.33
CA ILE A 248 11.59 -3.03 -18.87
C ILE A 248 10.50 -3.96 -19.45
N SER A 249 9.46 -3.37 -20.04
CA SER A 249 8.34 -4.12 -20.63
C SER A 249 8.54 -4.48 -22.11
N TYR A 250 9.57 -3.94 -22.76
CA TYR A 250 10.13 -4.43 -24.04
C TYR A 250 11.20 -5.49 -23.78
#